data_AF-Q27942-F1
#
_entry.id   AF-Q27942-F1
#
_cell.length_a   1.000
_cell.length_b   1.000
_cell.length_c   1.000
_cell.angle_alpha   90.00
_cell.angle_beta   90.00
_cell.angle_gamma   90.00
#
_symmetry.space_group_name_H-M   'P 1'
#
loop_
_entity.id
_entity.type
_entity.pdbx_description
1 polymer ?
#
loop_
_entity_poly.entity_id
_entity_poly.type
_entity_poly.pdbx_seq_one_letter_code
_entity_poly.pdbx_strand_id
1 'polypeptide(L)' 'KDGANFAKWRCVLKISERTPSALAILENANVLARYASICQQNG' A
#
# COMPACT_ATOMS: atom_id res chain seq x y z
N LYS A 1 -20.82 9.47 -0.01
CA LYS A 1 -20.20 10.33 1.05
C LYS A 1 -20.64 9.75 2.40
N ASP A 2 -20.33 8.48 2.63
CA ASP A 2 -21.06 7.65 3.61
C ASP A 2 -20.40 7.71 5.01
N GLY A 3 -19.81 8.86 5.35
CA GLY A 3 -19.26 9.16 6.68
C GLY A 3 -17.89 8.56 7.02
N ALA A 4 -17.20 7.93 6.06
CA ALA A 4 -15.85 7.39 6.29
C ALA A 4 -14.78 8.50 6.21
N ASN A 5 -13.97 8.63 7.27
CA ASN A 5 -12.90 9.64 7.38
C ASN A 5 -11.48 9.05 7.33
N PHE A 6 -11.36 7.73 7.23
CA PHE A 6 -10.09 7.03 7.10
C PHE A 6 -10.27 5.79 6.23
N ALA A 7 -9.16 5.31 5.68
CA ALA A 7 -9.14 4.12 4.86
C ALA A 7 -7.91 3.26 5.20
N LYS A 8 -8.00 1.95 5.00
CA LYS A 8 -6.91 0.99 5.24
C LYS A 8 -6.60 0.17 3.99
N TRP A 9 -5.32 0.09 3.63
CA TRP A 9 -4.79 -0.84 2.62
C TRP A 9 -3.66 -1.67 3.22
N ARG A 10 -3.64 -2.99 2.96
CA ARG A 10 -2.61 -3.91 3.46
C ARG A 10 -1.91 -4.60 2.31
N CYS A 11 -0.63 -4.30 2.15
CA CYS A 11 0.31 -5.04 1.31
C CYS A 11 0.90 -6.22 2.08
N VAL A 12 1.24 -7.31 1.38
CA VAL A 12 1.76 -8.54 1.99
C VAL A 12 3.12 -8.86 1.40
N LEU A 13 4.12 -9.05 2.27
CA LEU A 13 5.45 -9.51 1.91
C LEU A 13 5.69 -10.88 2.57
N LYS A 14 6.28 -11.81 1.80
CA LYS A 14 6.68 -13.14 2.28
C LYS A 14 8.15 -13.11 2.65
N ILE A 15 8.50 -13.74 3.76
CA ILE A 15 9.90 -13.93 4.20
C ILE A 15 10.34 -15.35 3.81
N SER A 16 11.40 -15.44 3.02
CA SER A 16 12.12 -16.68 2.71
C SER A 16 13.57 -16.34 2.32
N GLU A 17 14.40 -17.34 2.02
CA GLU A 17 15.80 -17.11 1.59
C GLU A 17 15.96 -16.11 0.43
N ARG A 18 14.96 -15.99 -0.45
CA ARG A 18 15.00 -15.13 -1.65
C ARG A 18 13.84 -14.12 -1.70
N THR A 19 13.03 -14.02 -0.64
CA THR A 19 11.89 -13.09 -0.59
C THR A 19 11.86 -12.30 0.72
N PRO A 20 11.42 -11.02 0.69
CA PRO A 20 10.89 -10.31 -0.47
C PRO A 20 11.98 -9.90 -1.47
N SER A 21 11.67 -9.98 -2.76
CA SER A 21 12.57 -9.49 -3.81
C SER A 21 12.56 -7.95 -3.83
N ALA A 22 13.62 -7.33 -4.36
CA ALA A 22 13.68 -5.88 -4.52
C ALA A 22 12.48 -5.33 -5.31
N LEU A 23 12.05 -6.04 -6.34
CA LEU A 23 10.84 -5.71 -7.12
C LEU A 23 9.59 -5.74 -6.23
N ALA A 24 9.41 -6.78 -5.41
CA ALA A 24 8.25 -6.87 -4.53
C ALA A 24 8.20 -5.71 -3.51
N ILE A 25 9.36 -5.30 -2.99
CA ILE A 25 9.44 -4.14 -2.08
C ILE A 25 9.02 -2.86 -2.81
N LEU A 26 9.61 -2.59 -3.98
CA LEU A 26 9.34 -1.38 -4.76
C LEU A 26 7.87 -1.29 -5.19
N GLU A 27 7.30 -2.38 -5.70
CA GLU A 27 5.89 -2.43 -6.10
C GLU A 27 4.93 -2.17 -4.92
N ASN A 28 5.15 -2.85 -3.79
CA ASN A 28 4.29 -2.65 -2.62
C ASN A 28 4.41 -1.22 -2.07
N ALA A 29 5.60 -0.62 -2.09
CA ALA A 29 5.79 0.79 -1.72
C ALA A 29 5.06 1.75 -2.67
N ASN A 30 5.18 1.55 -3.99
CA ASN A 30 4.50 2.37 -4.99
C ASN A 30 2.97 2.30 -4.87
N VAL A 31 2.42 1.10 -4.65
CA VAL A 31 0.97 0.91 -4.46
C VAL A 31 0.49 1.63 -3.22
N LEU A 32 1.19 1.50 -2.08
CA LEU A 32 0.82 2.18 -0.84
C LEU A 32 0.90 3.71 -0.96
N ALA A 33 1.91 4.23 -1.66
CA ALA A 33 2.05 5.67 -1.91
C ALA A 33 0.89 6.21 -2.77
N ARG A 34 0.53 5.51 -3.84
CA ARG A 34 -0.61 5.88 -4.69
C ARG A 34 -1.93 5.81 -3.92
N TYR A 35 -2.12 4.76 -3.13
CA TYR A 35 -3.29 4.62 -2.27
C TYR A 35 -3.42 5.79 -1.30
N ALA A 36 -2.35 6.11 -0.57
CA ALA A 36 -2.33 7.22 0.39
C ALA A 36 -2.64 8.56 -0.29
N SER A 37 -2.03 8.82 -1.46
CA SER A 37 -2.26 10.04 -2.24
C SER A 37 -3.73 10.20 -2.64
N ILE A 38 -4.37 9.13 -3.15
CA ILE A 38 -5.79 9.16 -3.50
C ILE A 38 -6.68 9.36 -2.27
N CYS A 39 -6.37 8.69 -1.15
CA CYS A 39 -7.12 8.87 0.10
C CYS A 39 -7.03 10.30 0.62
N GLN A 40 -5.85 10.92 0.58
CA GLN A 40 -5.66 12.31 1.04
C GLN A 40 -6.34 13.32 0.12
N GLN A 41 -6.43 13.04 -1.19
CA GLN A 41 -7.15 13.91 -2.14
C GLN A 41 -8.68 13.86 -1.99
N ASN A 42 -9.21 12.75 -1.45
CA ASN A 42 -10.65 12.52 -1.31
C ASN A 42 -11.12 12.51 0.16
N GLY A 43 -10.26 12.94 1.09
CA GLY A 43 -10.54 13.03 2.52
C GLY A 43 -11.67 13.99 2.83
#